data_AF-A0A973G361-F1
#
_entry.id   AF-A0A973G361-F1
#
_cell.length_a   1.000
_cell.length_b   1.000
_cell.length_c   1.000
_cell.angle_alpha   90.00
_cell.angle_beta   90.00
_cell.angle_gamma   90.00
#
_symmetry.space_group_name_H-M   'P 1'
#
loop_
_entity.id
_entity.type
_entity.pdbx_description
1 polymer ?
#
loop_
_entity_poly.entity_id
_entity_poly.type
_entity_poly.pdbx_seq_one_letter_code
_entity_poly.pdbx_strand_id
1 'polypeptide(L)'
;MMENIRIGISSCLLGNNVRYDGGHQHDRYITDTLGRYFTWVPVCPEAECGLGIPREAMRLIGEPESPRLVTIHSGIDHTERMLQWEMEK
;
A
#
# COMPACT_ATOMS: atom_id res chain seq x y z
N MET A 1 26.66 -10.12 13.48
CA MET A 1 25.95 -9.68 12.27
C MET A 1 25.31 -8.35 12.62
N MET A 2 25.52 -7.30 11.81
CA MET A 2 24.78 -6.05 12.01
C MET A 2 23.30 -6.34 11.75
N GLU A 3 22.47 -6.02 12.73
CA GLU A 3 21.02 -6.13 12.61
C GLU A 3 20.57 -5.00 11.69
N ASN A 4 20.16 -5.36 10.46
CA ASN A 4 19.73 -4.36 9.47
C ASN A 4 18.46 -3.67 9.96
N ILE A 5 18.44 -2.33 9.89
CA ILE A 5 17.28 -1.51 10.28
C ILE A 5 16.08 -1.92 9.42
N ARG A 6 14.96 -2.23 10.08
CA ARG A 6 13.71 -2.62 9.41
C ARG A 6 12.91 -1.37 9.05
N ILE A 7 12.49 -1.25 7.80
CA ILE A 7 11.70 -0.12 7.31
C ILE A 7 10.48 -0.62 6.57
N GLY A 8 9.31 -0.09 6.94
CA GLY A 8 8.06 -0.32 6.23
C GLY A 8 8.08 0.37 4.86
N ILE A 9 7.64 -0.33 3.82
CA ILE A 9 7.65 0.21 2.45
C ILE A 9 6.44 -0.29 1.66
N SER A 10 5.91 0.56 0.78
CA SER A 10 4.86 0.17 -0.16
C SER A 10 5.31 -1.03 -0.99
N SER A 11 4.61 -2.16 -0.88
CA SER A 11 5.00 -3.45 -1.48
C SER A 11 5.17 -3.39 -3.00
N CYS A 12 4.40 -2.53 -3.68
CA CYS A 12 4.51 -2.30 -5.12
C CYS A 12 5.88 -1.74 -5.56
N LEU A 13 6.57 -1.00 -4.68
CA LEU A 13 7.91 -0.45 -4.94
C LEU A 13 9.00 -1.53 -4.97
N LEU A 14 8.74 -2.68 -4.35
CA LEU A 14 9.62 -3.84 -4.37
C LEU A 14 9.36 -4.76 -5.58
N GLY A 15 8.42 -4.40 -6.47
CA GLY A 15 8.06 -5.20 -7.64
C GLY A 15 6.93 -6.20 -7.42
N ASN A 16 6.27 -6.18 -6.26
CA ASN A 16 5.10 -7.02 -6.03
C ASN A 16 3.89 -6.48 -6.81
N ASN A 17 3.19 -7.37 -7.51
CA ASN A 17 2.01 -7.06 -8.32
C ASN A 17 0.78 -6.83 -7.45
N VAL A 18 0.76 -5.72 -6.71
CA VAL A 18 -0.31 -5.39 -5.76
C VAL A 18 -1.04 -4.09 -6.08
N ARG A 19 -0.70 -3.41 -7.19
CA ARG A 19 -1.39 -2.17 -7.60
C ARG A 19 -2.82 -2.46 -8.06
N TYR A 20 -3.63 -1.41 -8.10
CA TYR A 20 -5.02 -1.50 -8.55
C TYR A 20 -5.15 -2.06 -9.98
N ASP A 21 -4.18 -1.79 -10.85
CA ASP A 21 -4.11 -2.28 -12.23
C ASP A 21 -3.52 -3.70 -12.37
N GLY A 22 -3.19 -4.36 -11.26
CA GLY A 22 -2.55 -5.67 -11.24
C GLY A 22 -1.03 -5.64 -11.50
N GLY A 23 -0.44 -4.46 -11.69
CA GLY A 23 0.99 -4.28 -11.89
C GLY A 23 1.74 -3.95 -10.61
N HIS A 24 2.96 -3.44 -10.80
CA HIS A 24 3.85 -2.96 -9.76
C HIS A 24 4.42 -1.58 -10.12
N GLN A 25 5.27 -1.02 -9.26
CA GLN A 25 6.01 0.21 -9.52
C GLN A 25 7.45 0.04 -9.01
N HIS A 26 8.14 -0.98 -9.54
CA HIS A 26 9.44 -1.39 -9.01
C HIS A 26 10.43 -0.24 -9.12
N ASP A 27 10.94 0.21 -7.98
CA ASP A 27 11.96 1.22 -7.89
C ASP A 27 13.32 0.56 -7.62
N ARG A 28 14.20 0.61 -8.64
CA ARG A 28 15.54 0.01 -8.56
C ARG A 28 16.47 0.74 -7.61
N TYR A 29 16.26 2.02 -7.35
CA TYR A 29 17.07 2.73 -6.35
C TYR A 29 16.78 2.18 -4.95
N ILE A 30 15.50 1.89 -4.67
CA ILE A 30 15.07 1.26 -3.41
C ILE A 30 15.67 -0.15 -3.30
N THR A 31 15.52 -1.01 -4.31
CA THR A 31 15.98 -2.41 -4.20
C THR A 31 17.50 -2.56 -4.30
N ASP A 32 18.13 -1.85 -5.23
CA ASP A 32 19.53 -2.12 -5.63
C ASP A 32 20.52 -1.25 -4.82
N THR A 33 20.12 -0.03 -4.42
CA THR A 33 20.96 0.90 -3.65
C THR A 33 20.61 0.85 -2.17
N LEU A 34 19.38 1.21 -1.81
CA LEU A 34 18.97 1.28 -0.40
C LEU A 34 18.82 -0.11 0.24
N GLY A 35 18.45 -1.13 -0.53
CA GLY A 35 18.29 -2.51 -0.06
C GLY A 35 19.58 -3.16 0.46
N ARG A 36 20.74 -2.52 0.24
CA ARG A 36 22.02 -2.94 0.85
C ARG A 36 22.12 -2.58 2.33
N TYR A 37 21.34 -1.61 2.79
CA TYR A 37 21.42 -1.03 4.13
C TYR A 37 20.24 -1.39 5.02
N PHE A 38 19.08 -1.71 4.42
CA PHE A 38 17.82 -1.88 5.13
C PHE A 38 17.19 -3.25 4.85
N THR A 39 16.41 -3.71 5.83
CA THR A 39 15.49 -4.83 5.63
C THR A 39 14.10 -4.28 5.39
N TRP A 40 13.56 -4.55 4.19
CA TRP A 40 12.23 -4.08 3.83
C TRP A 40 11.13 -4.91 4.49
N VAL A 41 10.16 -4.21 5.08
CA VAL A 41 8.90 -4.79 5.53
C VAL A 41 7.82 -4.33 4.54
N PRO A 42 7.48 -5.14 3.53
CA PRO A 42 6.51 -4.75 2.51
C PRO A 42 5.11 -4.63 3.12
N VAL A 43 4.42 -3.55 2.79
CA VAL A 43 3.03 -3.30 3.19
C VAL A 43 2.21 -2.86 1.98
N CYS A 44 1.02 -3.44 1.80
CA CYS A 44 0.01 -2.94 0.89
C CYS A 44 -1.33 -2.88 1.63
N PRO A 45 -1.69 -1.72 2.22
CA PRO A 45 -2.90 -1.60 3.04
C PRO A 45 -4.15 -2.06 2.30
N GLU A 46 -4.26 -1.72 1.02
CA GLU A 46 -5.40 -2.08 0.17
C GLU A 46 -5.56 -3.60 -0.03
N ALA A 47 -4.47 -4.31 -0.34
CA ALA A 47 -4.53 -5.76 -0.52
C ALA A 47 -4.69 -6.48 0.83
N GLU A 48 -4.02 -6.00 1.87
CA GLU A 48 -4.06 -6.58 3.21
C GLU A 48 -5.41 -6.36 3.91
N CYS A 49 -6.12 -5.27 3.62
CA CYS A 49 -7.50 -5.07 4.07
C CYS A 49 -8.53 -5.85 3.24
N GLY A 50 -8.07 -6.67 2.28
CA GLY A 50 -8.91 -7.59 1.51
C GLY A 50 -9.49 -7.02 0.22
N LEU A 51 -8.95 -5.93 -0.34
CA LEU A 51 -9.29 -5.53 -1.70
C LEU A 51 -8.58 -6.43 -2.72
N GLY A 52 -9.28 -6.76 -3.81
CA GLY A 52 -8.74 -7.60 -4.88
C GLY A 52 -7.56 -6.98 -5.64
N ILE A 53 -6.88 -7.80 -6.42
CA ILE A 53 -5.89 -7.38 -7.42
C ILE A 53 -6.27 -8.07 -8.74
N PRO A 54 -6.66 -7.32 -9.80
CA PRO A 54 -6.85 -5.87 -9.83
C PRO A 54 -8.07 -5.41 -9.01
N ARG A 55 -8.17 -4.10 -8.79
CA ARG A 55 -9.30 -3.41 -8.16
C ARG A 55 -9.53 -2.05 -8.82
N GLU A 56 -10.70 -1.48 -8.58
CA GLU A 56 -11.02 -0.15 -9.08
C GLU A 56 -10.13 0.91 -8.43
N ALA A 57 -9.73 1.92 -9.20
CA ALA A 57 -9.03 3.09 -8.66
C ALA A 57 -9.93 3.83 -7.65
N MET A 58 -9.32 4.33 -6.58
CA MET A 58 -9.98 5.05 -5.50
C MET A 58 -9.38 6.43 -5.30
N ARG A 59 -10.10 7.30 -4.60
CA ARG A 59 -9.64 8.63 -4.19
C ARG A 59 -10.08 8.93 -2.76
N LEU A 60 -9.30 9.78 -2.10
CA LEU A 60 -9.71 10.40 -0.85
C LEU A 60 -10.59 11.61 -1.14
N ILE A 61 -11.72 11.73 -0.43
CA ILE A 61 -12.63 12.88 -0.52
C ILE A 61 -13.02 13.36 0.89
N GLY A 62 -13.46 14.62 1.00
CA GLY A 62 -13.89 15.21 2.27
C GLY A 62 -12.76 15.95 2.99
N GLU A 63 -12.84 15.99 4.31
CA GLU A 63 -11.89 16.74 5.15
C GLU A 63 -10.53 16.02 5.24
N PRO A 64 -9.39 16.72 5.11
CA PRO A 64 -8.06 16.11 5.19
C PRO A 64 -7.78 15.34 6.48
N GLU A 65 -8.35 15.77 7.61
CA GLU A 65 -8.19 15.13 8.92
C GLU A 65 -9.02 13.86 9.08
N SER A 66 -10.05 13.66 8.23
CA SER A 66 -10.93 12.49 8.28
C SER A 66 -11.49 12.19 6.88
N PRO A 67 -10.62 11.78 5.93
CA PRO A 67 -11.03 11.59 4.57
C PRO A 67 -11.79 10.28 4.40
N ARG A 68 -12.67 10.23 3.39
CA ARG A 68 -13.32 8.99 2.94
C ARG A 68 -12.59 8.40 1.75
N LEU A 69 -12.33 7.10 1.77
CA LEU A 69 -11.73 6.37 0.67
C LEU A 69 -12.81 5.79 -0.24
N VAL A 70 -12.97 6.35 -1.44
CA VAL A 70 -14.09 6.02 -2.33
C VAL A 70 -13.62 5.64 -3.73
N THR A 71 -14.21 4.61 -4.33
CA THR A 71 -13.94 4.21 -5.72
C THR A 71 -14.41 5.29 -6.71
N ILE A 72 -13.68 5.46 -7.82
CA ILE A 72 -13.88 6.59 -8.73
C ILE A 72 -15.16 6.50 -9.56
N HIS A 73 -15.51 5.31 -10.04
CA HIS A 73 -16.66 5.04 -10.91
C HIS A 73 -17.84 4.48 -10.13
N SER A 74 -17.63 3.49 -9.25
CA SER A 74 -18.74 2.85 -8.53
C SER A 74 -19.21 3.62 -7.30
N GLY A 75 -18.39 4.53 -6.75
CA GLY A 75 -18.73 5.30 -5.55
C GLY A 75 -18.81 4.48 -4.26
N ILE A 76 -18.26 3.27 -4.26
CA ILE A 76 -18.19 2.38 -3.08
C ILE A 76 -17.22 2.99 -2.07
N ASP A 77 -17.67 3.08 -0.83
CA ASP A 77 -16.89 3.58 0.29
C ASP A 77 -16.16 2.43 1.00
N HIS A 78 -14.84 2.54 1.10
CA HIS A 78 -13.93 1.59 1.75
C HIS A 78 -13.30 2.15 3.04
N THR A 79 -13.79 3.27 3.56
CA THR A 79 -13.21 3.96 4.73
C THR A 79 -13.20 3.06 5.96
N GLU A 80 -14.33 2.45 6.32
CA GLU A 80 -14.42 1.56 7.49
C GLU A 80 -13.46 0.37 7.39
N ARG A 81 -13.35 -0.24 6.20
CA ARG A 81 -12.43 -1.34 5.94
C ARG A 81 -10.96 -0.93 6.17
N MET A 82 -10.58 0.26 5.71
CA MET A 82 -9.21 0.75 5.85
C MET A 82 -8.89 1.09 7.31
N LEU A 83 -9.81 1.75 8.02
CA LEU A 83 -9.67 2.04 9.45
C LEU A 83 -9.62 0.77 10.30
N GLN A 84 -10.39 -0.26 9.95
CA GLN A 84 -10.33 -1.55 10.64
C GLN A 84 -8.95 -2.19 10.47
N TRP A 85 -8.40 -2.20 9.26
CA TRP A 85 -7.06 -2.72 9.01
C TRP A 85 -5.98 -1.96 9.78
N GLU A 86 -6.12 -0.63 9.90
CA GLU A 86 -5.20 0.20 10.68
C GLU A 86 -5.19 -0.19 12.16
N MET A 87 -6.36 -0.48 12.75
CA MET A 87 -6.49 -0.90 14.15
C MET A 87 -5.94 -2.31 14.43
N GLU A 88 -5.87 -3.18 13.42
CA GLU A 88 -5.42 -4.57 13.54
C GLU A 88 -3.91 -4.77 13.36
N LYS A 89 -3.18 -3.70 13.00
CA LYS A 89 -1.73 -3.72 12.69
C LYS A 89 -0.86 -3.15 13.81
#